data_AF-A0A2H3BFR1-F1
#
_entry.id   AF-A0A2H3BFR1-F1
#
_cell.length_a   1.000
_cell.length_b   1.000
_cell.length_c   1.000
_cell.angle_alpha   90.00
_cell.angle_beta   90.00
_cell.angle_gamma   90.00
#
_symmetry.space_group_name_H-M   'P 1'
#
loop_
_entity.id
_entity.type
_entity.pdbx_description
1 polymer ?
#
loop_
_entity_poly.entity_id
_entity_poly.type
_entity_poly.pdbx_seq_one_letter_code
_entity_poly.pdbx_strand_id
1 'polypeptide(L)'
;MVGVEGGPNLSKKFEKMAQTSKPKLPSERKKPGPKPWATEPQECRLMEGVPGYRQAQAKKPKRNAISKFLDDFMPTWWAEFPLREGVTAAADRASANGSRITVPQKKIAGGVSVRDIFPRNSRALKAEELYSRKYYQTRVKPLVEDKKEEGSTQGQILNLVKAMTKEVFAQESEEIREEILIELKNQLPIKPTVGEEMTPEMFAAALKSAPG
;
A
#
# COMPACT_ATOMS: atom_id res chain seq x y z
N MET A 1 81.69 -2.46 25.38
CA MET A 1 81.06 -3.49 24.53
C MET A 1 79.69 -3.76 25.15
N VAL A 2 78.63 -2.97 24.90
CA VAL A 2 77.78 -2.81 23.70
C VAL A 2 77.33 -4.14 23.10
N GLY A 3 76.01 -4.40 23.11
CA GLY A 3 75.35 -5.55 22.46
C GLY A 3 74.04 -5.99 23.16
N VAL A 4 73.00 -5.16 23.22
CA VAL A 4 71.84 -5.08 22.29
C VAL A 4 70.71 -6.06 22.62
N GLU A 5 69.58 -5.46 23.05
CA GLU A 5 68.30 -6.06 23.40
C GLU A 5 67.53 -6.56 22.16
N GLY A 6 66.91 -7.75 22.29
CA GLY A 6 65.99 -8.32 21.30
C GLY A 6 64.55 -7.90 21.59
N GLY A 7 64.04 -6.93 20.84
CA GLY A 7 62.62 -6.57 20.84
C GLY A 7 61.79 -7.45 19.89
N PRO A 8 60.58 -7.89 20.27
CA PRO A 8 59.73 -8.69 19.40
C PRO A 8 59.11 -7.85 18.26
N ASN A 9 59.19 -8.45 17.07
CA ASN A 9 58.79 -7.97 15.76
C ASN A 9 57.26 -7.73 15.67
N LEU A 10 56.85 -6.45 15.63
CA LEU A 10 55.46 -5.99 15.52
C LEU A 10 54.97 -5.83 14.06
N SER A 11 55.61 -6.44 13.06
CA SER A 11 55.34 -6.15 11.64
C SER A 11 54.37 -7.13 10.93
N LYS A 12 53.33 -7.65 11.60
CA LYS A 12 52.35 -8.56 10.95
C LYS A 12 50.88 -8.32 11.28
N LYS A 13 50.45 -7.07 11.53
CA LYS A 13 49.04 -6.81 11.91
C LYS A 13 48.24 -5.78 11.12
N PHE A 14 48.74 -5.24 10.02
CA PHE A 14 47.99 -4.26 9.22
C PHE A 14 47.97 -4.59 7.72
N GLU A 15 47.53 -5.78 7.36
CA GLU A 15 47.22 -6.08 5.95
C GLU A 15 45.98 -6.96 5.84
N LYS A 16 44.82 -6.40 6.25
CA LYS A 16 43.51 -7.03 6.03
C LYS A 16 42.35 -6.02 6.09
N MET A 17 42.44 -4.88 5.41
CA MET A 17 41.28 -4.02 5.18
C MET A 17 41.35 -3.32 3.83
N ALA A 18 41.04 -4.07 2.77
CA ALA A 18 40.66 -3.50 1.48
C ALA A 18 39.72 -4.47 0.74
N GLN A 19 38.62 -4.87 1.40
CA GLN A 19 37.47 -5.38 0.66
C GLN A 19 36.61 -4.17 0.27
N THR A 20 36.88 -3.66 -0.93
CA THR A 20 36.03 -2.68 -1.61
C THR A 20 34.68 -3.33 -1.90
N SER A 21 33.71 -3.09 -1.04
CA SER A 21 32.30 -3.34 -1.31
C SER A 21 31.89 -2.45 -2.50
N LYS A 22 31.73 -3.06 -3.68
CA LYS A 22 31.19 -2.39 -4.86
C LYS A 22 29.87 -1.70 -4.49
N PRO A 23 29.71 -0.40 -4.75
CA PRO A 23 28.45 0.29 -4.47
C PRO A 23 27.33 -0.37 -5.27
N LYS A 24 26.32 -0.86 -4.54
CA LYS A 24 25.10 -1.42 -5.13
C LYS A 24 24.38 -0.27 -5.83
N LEU A 25 24.45 -0.23 -7.16
CA LEU A 25 23.65 0.68 -7.97
C LEU A 25 22.19 0.61 -7.50
N PRO A 26 21.51 1.77 -7.36
CA PRO A 26 20.10 1.79 -6.95
C PRO A 26 19.33 0.98 -7.98
N SER A 27 18.84 -0.20 -7.58
CA SER A 27 18.04 -1.02 -8.47
C SER A 27 16.80 -0.21 -8.80
N GLU A 28 16.66 0.21 -10.06
CA GLU A 28 15.44 0.81 -10.56
C GLU A 28 14.28 -0.07 -10.10
N ARG A 29 13.43 0.51 -9.24
CA ARG A 29 12.24 -0.18 -8.78
C ARG A 29 11.41 -0.39 -10.03
N LYS A 30 11.43 -1.60 -10.58
CA LYS A 30 10.50 -2.02 -11.62
C LYS A 30 9.13 -1.57 -11.14
N LYS A 31 8.46 -0.72 -11.94
CA LYS A 31 7.05 -0.40 -11.70
C LYS A 31 6.37 -1.75 -11.42
N PRO A 32 5.60 -1.89 -10.32
CA PRO A 32 4.94 -3.15 -10.06
C PRO A 32 4.14 -3.46 -11.31
N GLY A 33 4.61 -4.47 -12.06
CA GLY A 33 3.88 -4.94 -13.22
C GLY A 33 2.53 -5.46 -12.74
N PRO A 34 1.58 -5.66 -13.67
CA PRO A 34 0.29 -6.22 -13.33
C PRO A 34 0.48 -7.44 -12.45
N LYS A 35 -0.27 -7.49 -11.35
CA LYS A 35 -0.20 -8.64 -10.45
C LYS A 35 -0.39 -9.89 -11.32
N PRO A 36 0.37 -10.98 -11.11
CA PRO A 36 0.36 -12.13 -12.01
C PRO A 36 -1.03 -12.80 -12.15
N TRP A 37 -1.98 -12.46 -11.27
CA TRP A 37 -3.36 -12.91 -11.31
C TRP A 37 -4.35 -11.90 -11.94
N ALA A 38 -3.96 -10.64 -12.10
CA ALA A 38 -4.81 -9.56 -12.61
C ALA A 38 -4.47 -9.24 -14.07
N THR A 39 -5.49 -9.15 -14.93
CA THR A 39 -5.34 -8.53 -16.25
C THR A 39 -5.18 -7.02 -16.11
N GLU A 40 -4.62 -6.37 -17.12
CA GLU A 40 -4.51 -4.90 -17.14
C GLU A 40 -5.88 -4.20 -16.96
N PRO A 41 -6.98 -4.66 -17.60
CA PRO A 41 -8.33 -4.15 -17.31
C PRO A 41 -8.77 -4.32 -15.85
N GLN A 42 -8.50 -5.48 -15.24
CA GLN A 42 -8.82 -5.71 -13.83
C GLN A 42 -8.04 -4.76 -12.93
N GLU A 43 -6.76 -4.51 -13.22
CA GLU A 43 -5.93 -3.59 -12.44
C GLU A 43 -6.40 -2.14 -12.59
N CYS A 44 -6.71 -1.68 -13.81
CA CYS A 44 -7.30 -0.36 -14.03
C CYS A 44 -8.58 -0.16 -13.21
N ARG A 45 -9.48 -1.14 -13.23
CA ARG A 45 -10.75 -1.08 -12.48
C ARG A 45 -10.54 -1.04 -10.97
N LEU A 46 -9.53 -1.76 -10.45
CA LEU A 46 -9.18 -1.70 -9.02
C LEU A 46 -8.54 -0.36 -8.63
N MET A 47 -7.79 0.27 -9.54
CA MET A 47 -7.16 1.56 -9.33
C MET A 47 -8.16 2.73 -9.33
N GLU A 48 -9.22 2.65 -10.14
CA GLU A 48 -10.38 3.58 -10.08
C GLU A 48 -11.08 3.52 -8.70
N GLY A 49 -10.89 2.43 -7.97
CA GLY A 49 -11.46 2.20 -6.66
C GLY A 49 -12.79 1.46 -6.77
N VAL A 50 -12.98 0.48 -5.87
CA VAL A 50 -14.18 -0.33 -5.89
C VAL A 50 -15.32 0.39 -5.14
N PRO A 51 -16.43 0.72 -5.82
CA PRO A 51 -17.58 1.36 -5.19
C PRO A 51 -18.09 0.53 -4.02
N GLY A 52 -18.51 1.17 -2.93
CA GLY A 52 -19.06 0.49 -1.75
C GLY A 52 -18.04 -0.16 -0.80
N TYR A 53 -16.84 -0.54 -1.25
CA TYR A 53 -15.86 -1.19 -0.37
C TYR A 53 -15.42 -0.30 0.80
N ARG A 54 -15.19 1.00 0.56
CA ARG A 54 -14.86 1.96 1.62
C ARG A 54 -16.00 2.14 2.62
N GLN A 55 -17.24 2.16 2.13
CA GLN A 55 -18.43 2.25 2.99
C GLN A 55 -18.54 0.99 3.87
N ALA A 56 -18.29 -0.18 3.31
CA ALA A 56 -18.21 -1.43 4.06
C ALA A 56 -17.10 -1.41 5.13
N GLN A 57 -15.94 -0.81 4.83
CA GLN A 57 -14.87 -0.64 5.82
C GLN A 57 -15.22 0.31 6.97
N ALA A 58 -16.06 1.31 6.73
CA ALA A 58 -16.48 2.31 7.72
C ALA A 58 -17.61 1.81 8.63
N LYS A 59 -18.44 0.87 8.16
CA LYS A 59 -19.54 0.28 8.94
C LYS A 59 -19.02 -0.58 10.10
N LYS A 60 -19.74 -0.58 11.23
CA LYS A 60 -19.51 -1.46 12.38
C LYS A 60 -20.68 -2.45 12.52
N PRO A 61 -20.43 -3.75 12.73
CA PRO A 61 -19.12 -4.41 12.78
C PRO A 61 -18.46 -4.56 11.40
N LYS A 62 -17.19 -4.13 11.29
CA LYS A 62 -16.44 -4.07 10.01
C LYS A 62 -16.37 -5.40 9.27
N ARG A 63 -16.21 -6.50 10.00
CA ARG A 63 -16.05 -7.83 9.42
C ARG A 63 -17.30 -8.26 8.63
N ASN A 64 -18.49 -8.08 9.21
CA ASN A 64 -19.74 -8.49 8.58
C ASN A 64 -20.07 -7.60 7.38
N ALA A 65 -19.81 -6.30 7.50
CA ALA A 65 -20.03 -5.36 6.41
C ALA A 65 -19.13 -5.65 5.20
N ILE A 66 -17.85 -5.97 5.41
CA ILE A 66 -16.94 -6.39 4.34
C ILE A 66 -17.37 -7.74 3.76
N SER A 67 -17.72 -8.72 4.59
CA SER A 67 -18.18 -10.03 4.12
C SER A 67 -19.38 -9.88 3.18
N LYS A 68 -20.43 -9.18 3.63
CA LYS A 68 -21.63 -8.93 2.83
C LYS A 68 -21.29 -8.20 1.53
N PHE A 69 -20.45 -7.17 1.61
CA PHE A 69 -20.00 -6.45 0.42
C PHE A 69 -19.31 -7.39 -0.59
N LEU A 70 -18.45 -8.28 -0.13
CA LEU A 70 -17.78 -9.24 -1.02
C LEU A 70 -18.75 -10.27 -1.59
N ASP A 71 -19.72 -10.73 -0.80
CA ASP A 71 -20.76 -11.65 -1.27
C ASP A 71 -21.57 -11.05 -2.43
N ASP A 72 -21.86 -9.74 -2.36
CA ASP A 72 -22.57 -8.99 -3.40
C ASP A 72 -21.66 -8.60 -4.59
N PHE A 73 -20.42 -8.20 -4.31
CA PHE A 73 -19.48 -7.68 -5.30
C PHE A 73 -18.83 -8.76 -6.17
N MET A 74 -18.38 -9.87 -5.56
CA MET A 74 -17.58 -10.88 -6.26
C MET A 74 -18.32 -11.54 -7.43
N PRO A 75 -19.63 -11.86 -7.37
CA PRO A 75 -20.36 -12.38 -8.53
C PRO A 75 -20.34 -11.43 -9.72
N THR A 76 -20.58 -10.14 -9.49
CA THR A 76 -20.56 -9.09 -10.53
C THR A 76 -19.15 -8.93 -11.10
N TRP A 77 -18.14 -8.92 -10.23
CA TRP A 77 -16.74 -8.85 -10.63
C TRP A 77 -16.33 -10.00 -11.56
N TRP A 78 -16.74 -11.23 -11.24
CA TRP A 78 -16.43 -12.39 -12.07
C TRP A 78 -17.27 -12.49 -13.35
N ALA A 79 -18.44 -11.85 -13.39
CA ALA A 79 -19.21 -11.70 -14.62
C ALA A 79 -18.51 -10.73 -15.60
N GLU A 80 -17.95 -9.64 -15.09
CA GLU A 80 -17.22 -8.63 -15.88
C GLU A 80 -15.81 -9.10 -16.27
N PHE A 81 -15.14 -9.84 -15.38
CA PHE A 81 -13.80 -10.36 -15.60
C PHE A 81 -13.75 -11.87 -15.37
N PRO A 82 -14.19 -12.70 -16.33
CA PRO A 82 -14.19 -14.15 -16.19
C PRO A 82 -12.82 -14.70 -15.82
N LEU A 83 -12.81 -15.67 -14.90
CA LEU A 83 -11.61 -16.40 -14.54
C LEU A 83 -11.07 -17.14 -15.76
N ARG A 84 -9.75 -17.09 -15.97
CA ARG A 84 -9.09 -17.93 -16.99
C ARG A 84 -9.26 -19.41 -16.60
N GLU A 85 -9.35 -20.27 -17.61
CA GLU A 85 -9.53 -21.71 -17.45
C GLU A 85 -8.58 -22.28 -16.36
N GLY A 86 -9.16 -22.92 -15.34
CA GLY A 86 -8.41 -23.55 -14.23
C GLY A 86 -8.57 -22.87 -12.87
N VAL A 87 -9.12 -21.66 -12.77
CA VAL A 87 -9.46 -21.01 -11.49
C VAL A 87 -10.98 -21.02 -11.30
N THR A 88 -11.47 -21.56 -10.19
CA THR A 88 -12.92 -21.64 -9.90
C THR A 88 -13.32 -20.56 -8.89
N ALA A 89 -14.48 -19.93 -9.10
CA ALA A 89 -15.01 -18.91 -8.19
C ALA A 89 -15.21 -19.44 -6.74
N ALA A 90 -15.38 -20.75 -6.57
CA ALA A 90 -15.48 -21.41 -5.27
C ALA A 90 -14.14 -21.43 -4.51
N ALA A 91 -13.01 -21.59 -5.20
CA ALA A 91 -11.69 -21.60 -4.59
C ALA A 91 -11.30 -20.24 -4.00
N ASP A 92 -11.66 -19.14 -4.67
CA ASP A 92 -11.39 -17.78 -4.19
C ASP A 92 -12.29 -17.37 -3.03
N ARG A 93 -13.57 -17.80 -3.02
CA ARG A 93 -14.51 -17.51 -1.91
C ARG A 93 -14.04 -18.14 -0.59
N ALA A 94 -13.40 -19.31 -0.63
CA ALA A 94 -12.80 -19.93 0.54
C ALA A 94 -11.61 -19.14 1.13
N SER A 95 -10.84 -18.44 0.27
CA SER A 95 -9.72 -17.58 0.67
C SER A 95 -10.19 -16.26 1.32
N ALA A 96 -11.32 -15.71 0.86
CA ALA A 96 -11.87 -14.44 1.33
C ALA A 96 -12.35 -14.46 2.78
N ASN A 97 -12.92 -15.58 3.25
CA ASN A 97 -13.57 -15.65 4.56
C ASN A 97 -12.63 -15.80 5.76
N GLY A 98 -11.31 -15.86 5.52
CA GLY A 98 -10.31 -15.84 6.59
C GLY A 98 -10.45 -16.98 7.60
N SER A 99 -11.19 -18.04 7.26
CA SER A 99 -11.16 -19.28 8.02
C SER A 99 -9.75 -19.83 7.89
N ARG A 100 -8.95 -19.63 8.95
CA ARG A 100 -7.81 -20.51 9.25
C ARG A 100 -8.40 -21.88 9.55
N ILE A 101 -8.80 -22.59 8.50
CA ILE A 101 -8.97 -24.03 8.58
C ILE A 101 -7.54 -24.54 8.78
N THR A 102 -7.26 -25.10 9.95
CA THR A 102 -6.02 -25.79 10.35
C THR A 102 -5.86 -27.11 9.59
N VAL A 103 -6.14 -27.10 8.29
CA VAL A 103 -5.81 -28.20 7.39
C VAL A 103 -4.64 -27.68 6.55
N PRO A 104 -3.52 -28.41 6.46
CA PRO A 104 -2.39 -28.03 5.62
C PRO A 104 -2.83 -28.08 4.16
N GLN A 105 -3.42 -26.99 3.67
CA GLN A 105 -3.66 -26.83 2.25
C GLN A 105 -2.29 -26.61 1.60
N LYS A 106 -1.81 -27.66 0.95
CA LYS A 106 -0.80 -27.61 -0.10
C LYS A 106 -1.12 -26.38 -0.95
N LYS A 107 -0.20 -25.39 -1.00
CA LYS A 107 -0.38 -24.13 -1.73
C LYS A 107 -0.81 -24.42 -3.16
N ILE A 108 -2.11 -24.42 -3.43
CA ILE A 108 -2.62 -24.39 -4.79
C ILE A 108 -2.32 -22.96 -5.25
N ALA A 109 -1.37 -22.85 -6.18
CA ALA A 109 -1.04 -21.59 -6.83
C ALA A 109 -2.30 -21.08 -7.52
N GLY A 110 -3.01 -20.11 -6.94
CA GLY A 110 -4.17 -19.51 -7.61
C GLY A 110 -5.19 -18.78 -6.74
N GLY A 111 -5.24 -19.02 -5.43
CA GLY A 111 -6.24 -18.35 -4.58
C GLY A 111 -5.94 -16.86 -4.41
N VAL A 112 -6.74 -15.98 -5.04
CA VAL A 112 -6.63 -14.52 -4.90
C VAL A 112 -7.24 -14.13 -3.55
N SER A 113 -6.43 -13.55 -2.64
CA SER A 113 -6.98 -13.03 -1.40
C SER A 113 -7.72 -11.72 -1.66
N VAL A 114 -8.77 -11.42 -0.89
CA VAL A 114 -9.36 -10.06 -0.81
C VAL A 114 -8.28 -9.00 -0.58
N ARG A 115 -7.22 -9.35 0.17
CA ARG A 115 -6.09 -8.44 0.41
C ARG A 115 -5.25 -8.16 -0.85
N ASP A 116 -5.30 -9.05 -1.82
CA ASP A 116 -4.66 -8.88 -3.12
C ASP A 116 -5.54 -8.00 -4.01
N ILE A 117 -6.86 -8.16 -3.97
CA ILE A 117 -7.82 -7.36 -4.75
C ILE A 117 -7.85 -5.92 -4.26
N PHE A 118 -7.98 -5.72 -2.95
CA PHE A 118 -8.16 -4.38 -2.40
C PHE A 118 -6.84 -3.85 -1.82
N PRO A 119 -6.30 -2.72 -2.33
CA PRO A 119 -5.08 -2.14 -1.77
C PRO A 119 -5.24 -1.88 -0.27
N ARG A 120 -4.25 -2.36 0.50
CA ARG A 120 -4.18 -2.28 1.97
C ARG A 120 -4.26 -0.85 2.51
N ASN A 121 -4.04 0.14 1.64
CA ASN A 121 -3.91 1.57 1.98
C ASN A 121 -5.03 2.40 1.33
N SER A 122 -6.28 1.95 1.44
CA SER A 122 -7.47 2.69 0.97
C SER A 122 -7.89 3.85 1.90
N ARG A 123 -7.12 4.13 2.96
CA ARG A 123 -7.34 5.31 3.80
C ARG A 123 -6.84 6.57 3.08
N ALA A 124 -7.50 7.69 3.32
CA ALA A 124 -6.95 8.99 2.97
C ALA A 124 -5.58 9.16 3.66
N LEU A 125 -4.57 9.58 2.90
CA LEU A 125 -3.24 9.84 3.42
C LEU A 125 -3.28 11.14 4.21
N LYS A 126 -2.53 11.21 5.31
CA LYS A 126 -2.33 12.47 6.06
C LYS A 126 -1.42 13.42 5.26
N ALA A 127 -1.46 14.72 5.59
CA ALA A 127 -0.60 15.72 4.97
C ALA A 127 0.90 15.35 5.02
N GLU A 128 1.38 14.89 6.19
CA GLU A 128 2.76 14.42 6.36
C GLU A 128 3.09 13.22 5.46
N GLU A 129 2.14 12.29 5.27
CA GLU A 129 2.33 11.11 4.43
C GLU A 129 2.36 11.50 2.94
N LEU A 130 1.51 12.46 2.51
CA LEU A 130 1.57 13.04 1.17
C LEU A 130 2.90 13.76 0.92
N TYR A 131 3.31 14.61 1.86
CA TYR A 131 4.56 15.34 1.78
C TYR A 131 5.74 14.38 1.64
N SER A 132 5.81 13.36 2.51
CA SER A 132 6.84 12.31 2.41
C SER A 132 6.80 11.67 1.04
N ARG A 133 5.62 11.26 0.55
CA ARG A 133 5.50 10.62 -0.76
C ARG A 133 6.06 11.48 -1.92
N LYS A 134 5.85 12.80 -1.90
CA LYS A 134 6.36 13.72 -2.93
C LYS A 134 7.84 14.05 -2.77
N TYR A 135 8.27 14.39 -1.56
CA TYR A 135 9.60 14.96 -1.30
C TYR A 135 10.54 14.03 -0.54
N TYR A 136 10.22 12.74 -0.44
CA TYR A 136 11.06 11.79 0.29
C TYR A 136 12.48 11.78 -0.27
N GLN A 137 12.65 11.62 -1.58
CA GLN A 137 13.99 11.47 -2.16
C GLN A 137 14.85 12.72 -2.02
N THR A 138 14.25 13.91 -2.12
CA THR A 138 14.98 15.17 -2.19
C THR A 138 15.18 15.82 -0.83
N ARG A 139 14.25 15.64 0.12
CA ARG A 139 14.26 16.38 1.40
C ARG A 139 14.38 15.47 2.62
N VAL A 140 13.59 14.40 2.69
CA VAL A 140 13.56 13.54 3.88
C VAL A 140 14.70 12.52 3.90
N LYS A 141 15.00 11.91 2.75
CA LYS A 141 15.98 10.83 2.62
C LYS A 141 17.40 11.25 3.03
N PRO A 142 17.94 12.41 2.59
CA PRO A 142 19.29 12.82 3.01
C PRO A 142 19.41 12.92 4.53
N LEU A 143 18.43 13.55 5.19
CA LEU A 143 18.42 13.72 6.64
C LEU A 143 18.30 12.40 7.40
N VAL A 144 17.55 11.44 6.83
CA VAL A 144 17.44 10.10 7.40
C VAL A 144 18.74 9.33 7.21
N GLU A 145 19.42 9.45 6.07
CA GLU A 145 20.72 8.80 5.84
C GLU A 145 21.80 9.39 6.76
N ASP A 146 21.80 10.69 7.00
CA ASP A 146 22.74 11.37 7.90
C ASP A 146 22.55 10.96 9.37
N LYS A 147 21.30 10.81 9.83
CA LYS A 147 20.97 10.45 11.23
C LYS A 147 20.86 8.95 11.46
N LYS A 148 20.92 8.13 10.42
CA LYS A 148 20.78 6.68 10.56
C LYS A 148 22.09 6.09 11.06
N GLU A 149 22.01 5.41 12.20
CA GLU A 149 23.10 4.61 12.71
C GLU A 149 23.24 3.29 11.94
N GLU A 150 24.48 2.87 11.72
CA GLU A 150 24.80 1.58 11.10
C GLU A 150 24.29 0.44 12.00
N GLY A 151 23.47 -0.47 11.45
CA GLY A 151 22.80 -1.52 12.24
C GLY A 151 21.38 -1.18 12.72
N SER A 152 20.86 0.02 12.43
CA SER A 152 19.46 0.36 12.73
C SER A 152 18.47 -0.65 12.15
N THR A 153 17.53 -1.11 12.98
CA THR A 153 16.45 -2.00 12.54
C THR A 153 15.46 -1.27 11.62
N GLN A 154 14.72 -2.02 10.81
CA GLN A 154 13.69 -1.45 9.93
C GLN A 154 12.65 -0.62 10.70
N GLY A 155 12.28 -1.03 11.92
CA GLY A 155 11.35 -0.29 12.77
C GLY A 155 11.91 1.06 13.23
N GLN A 156 13.18 1.10 13.62
CA GLN A 156 13.88 2.33 14.01
C GLN A 156 13.99 3.29 12.82
N ILE A 157 14.40 2.79 11.65
CA ILE A 157 14.46 3.62 10.44
C ILE A 157 13.08 4.19 10.10
N LEU A 158 12.02 3.38 10.20
CA LEU A 158 10.66 3.86 9.93
C LEU A 158 10.22 4.95 10.91
N ASN A 159 10.57 4.82 12.19
CA ASN A 159 10.29 5.86 13.20
C ASN A 159 11.10 7.13 12.94
N LEU A 160 12.37 6.99 12.55
CA LEU A 160 13.22 8.11 12.16
C LEU A 160 12.65 8.86 10.95
N VAL A 161 12.22 8.14 9.91
CA VAL A 161 11.57 8.73 8.72
C VAL A 161 10.34 9.54 9.13
N LYS A 162 9.49 9.00 10.01
CA LYS A 162 8.29 9.72 10.48
C LYS A 162 8.65 10.98 11.25
N ALA A 163 9.62 10.90 12.15
CA ALA A 163 10.07 12.05 12.94
C ALA A 163 10.64 13.14 12.03
N MET A 164 11.56 12.79 11.12
CA MET A 164 12.16 13.72 10.17
C MET A 164 11.14 14.32 9.21
N THR A 165 10.22 13.50 8.68
CA THR A 165 9.15 14.00 7.80
C THR A 165 8.33 15.08 8.50
N LYS A 166 7.96 14.86 9.78
CA LYS A 166 7.18 15.81 10.56
C LYS A 166 7.96 17.11 10.84
N GLU A 167 9.23 16.98 11.21
CA GLU A 167 10.12 18.12 11.47
C GLU A 167 10.30 18.98 10.23
N VAL A 168 10.66 18.36 9.09
CA VAL A 168 10.87 19.09 7.84
C VAL A 168 9.57 19.72 7.38
N PHE A 169 8.45 18.99 7.37
CA PHE A 169 7.15 19.53 6.97
C PHE A 169 6.73 20.75 7.82
N ALA A 170 7.07 20.76 9.12
CA ALA A 170 6.81 21.88 10.02
C ALA A 170 7.75 23.08 9.82
N GLN A 171 8.84 22.93 9.07
CA GLN A 171 9.77 24.00 8.68
C GLN A 171 9.60 24.44 7.23
N GLU A 172 8.78 23.72 6.45
CA GLU A 172 8.54 24.04 5.04
C GLU A 172 7.88 25.39 4.82
N SER A 173 8.09 25.93 3.61
CA SER A 173 7.41 27.14 3.15
C SER A 173 5.89 26.94 3.08
N GLU A 174 5.17 28.04 3.24
CA GLU A 174 3.71 28.06 3.20
C GLU A 174 3.20 27.57 1.84
N GLU A 175 3.88 27.92 0.74
CA GLU A 175 3.61 27.44 -0.62
C GLU A 175 3.53 25.91 -0.73
N ILE A 176 4.48 25.19 -0.13
CA ILE A 176 4.55 23.72 -0.20
C ILE A 176 3.50 23.10 0.72
N ARG A 177 3.21 23.72 1.86
CA ARG A 177 2.11 23.26 2.71
C ARG A 177 0.76 23.45 2.03
N GLU A 178 0.56 24.57 1.35
CA GLU A 178 -0.64 24.82 0.55
C GLU A 178 -0.77 23.83 -0.60
N GLU A 179 0.31 23.54 -1.33
CA GLU A 179 0.33 22.50 -2.38
C GLU A 179 -0.15 21.15 -1.82
N ILE A 180 0.39 20.73 -0.67
CA ILE A 180 0.00 19.49 -0.02
C ILE A 180 -1.44 19.54 0.49
N LEU A 181 -1.93 20.69 0.97
CA LEU A 181 -3.33 20.86 1.39
C LEU A 181 -4.30 20.82 0.20
N ILE A 182 -3.94 21.39 -0.94
CA ILE A 182 -4.71 21.30 -2.19
C ILE A 182 -4.79 19.84 -2.62
N GLU A 183 -3.66 19.12 -2.61
CA GLU A 183 -3.65 17.70 -2.95
C GLU A 183 -4.40 16.83 -1.94
N LEU A 184 -4.39 17.21 -0.66
CA LEU A 184 -5.20 16.57 0.37
C LEU A 184 -6.70 16.78 0.13
N LYS A 185 -7.12 17.97 -0.34
CA LYS A 185 -8.51 18.23 -0.75
C LYS A 185 -8.88 17.47 -2.02
N ASN A 186 -7.93 17.30 -2.94
CA ASN A 186 -8.08 16.55 -4.18
C ASN A 186 -7.97 15.03 -3.99
N GLN A 187 -7.48 14.54 -2.85
CA GLN A 187 -7.71 13.17 -2.43
C GLN A 187 -9.20 13.03 -2.21
N LEU A 188 -9.92 12.70 -3.29
CA LEU A 188 -11.37 12.55 -3.34
C LEU A 188 -11.90 12.09 -1.98
N PRO A 189 -12.53 12.98 -1.19
CA PRO A 189 -13.56 12.51 -0.32
C PRO A 189 -14.59 11.97 -1.30
N ILE A 190 -14.67 10.65 -1.43
CA ILE A 190 -15.95 10.07 -1.84
C ILE A 190 -16.83 10.42 -0.65
N LYS A 191 -17.42 11.62 -0.70
CA LYS A 191 -18.56 11.98 0.12
C LYS A 191 -19.46 10.76 0.02
N PRO A 192 -19.90 10.16 1.13
CA PRO A 192 -21.05 9.30 1.00
C PRO A 192 -22.10 10.19 0.34
N THR A 193 -22.52 9.85 -0.88
CA THR A 193 -23.72 10.42 -1.48
C THR A 193 -24.86 9.98 -0.58
N VAL A 194 -25.04 10.73 0.51
CA VAL A 194 -26.28 10.78 1.25
C VAL A 194 -27.11 11.76 0.44
N GLY A 195 -28.15 11.24 -0.21
CA GLY A 195 -29.19 12.05 -0.83
C GLY A 195 -29.07 12.22 -2.34
N GLU A 196 -29.31 11.16 -3.11
CA GLU A 196 -30.37 11.28 -4.11
C GLU A 196 -31.64 10.78 -3.41
N GLU A 197 -32.30 11.69 -2.67
CA GLU A 197 -33.68 11.46 -2.27
C GLU A 197 -34.50 11.43 -3.56
N MET A 198 -34.81 10.22 -4.01
CA MET A 198 -35.81 9.99 -5.03
C MET A 198 -37.11 10.56 -4.49
N THR A 199 -37.51 11.73 -4.97
CA THR A 199 -38.73 12.39 -4.50
C THR A 199 -39.93 11.49 -4.85
N PRO A 200 -40.96 11.40 -3.98
CA PRO A 200 -42.15 10.59 -4.26
C PRO A 200 -42.80 10.87 -5.61
N GLU A 201 -42.65 12.10 -6.14
CA GLU A 201 -43.12 12.50 -7.46
C GLU A 201 -42.44 11.74 -8.61
N MET A 202 -41.13 11.44 -8.51
CA MET A 202 -40.42 10.66 -9.53
C MET A 202 -40.92 9.21 -9.60
N PHE A 203 -41.32 8.64 -8.46
CA PHE A 203 -41.92 7.30 -8.40
C PHE A 203 -43.32 7.28 -9.04
N ALA A 204 -44.12 8.32 -8.80
CA ALA A 204 -45.45 8.44 -9.38
C ALA A 204 -45.42 8.63 -10.92
N ALA A 205 -44.43 9.35 -11.43
CA ALA A 205 -44.23 9.53 -12.87
C ALA A 205 -43.85 8.20 -13.56
N ALA A 206 -42.98 7.40 -12.94
CA ALA A 206 -42.53 6.12 -13.50
C ALA A 206 -43.66 5.08 -13.59
N LEU A 207 -44.58 5.06 -12.61
CA LEU A 207 -45.76 4.17 -12.65
C LEU A 207 -46.78 4.59 -13.71
N LYS A 208 -46.88 5.88 -14.05
CA LYS A 208 -47.78 6.37 -15.10
C LYS A 208 -47.24 6.17 -16.52
N SER A 209 -45.92 6.01 -16.68
CA SER A 209 -45.28 5.81 -17.98
C SER A 209 -45.16 4.35 -18.42
N ALA A 210 -45.59 3.39 -17.59
CA ALA A 210 -45.60 1.98 -17.98
C ALA A 210 -46.84 1.69 -18.85
N PRO A 211 -46.68 1.29 -20.13
CA PRO A 211 -47.81 0.80 -20.91
C PRO A 211 -48.31 -0.52 -20.30
N GLY A 212 -49.62 -0.60 -20.06
CA GLY A 212 -50.30 -1.81 -19.63
C GLY A 212 -50.38 -2.87 -20.72
#